data_AF-A0A967BC62-F1
#
_entry.id   AF-A0A967BC62-F1
#
_cell.length_a   1.000
_cell.length_b   1.000
_cell.length_c   1.000
_cell.angle_alpha   90.00
_cell.angle_beta   90.00
_cell.angle_gamma   90.00
#
_symmetry.space_group_name_H-M   'P 1'
#
loop_
_entity.id
_entity.type
_entity.pdbx_description
1 polymer ?
#
loop_
_entity_poly.entity_id
_entity_poly.type
_entity_poly.pdbx_seq_one_letter_code
_entity_poly.pdbx_strand_id
1 'polypeptide(L)' 'MRYATFIAALLAAGGAQAHPGHLAEVAGHGHWLGAAALGAAIAIGLWAGLKGRKDAEEAEAEETDEDEPQEA' A
#
# COMPACT_ATOMS: atom_id res chain seq x y z
N MET A 1 42.23 -41.85 2.32
CA MET A 1 41.98 -41.44 0.91
C MET A 1 40.51 -41.41 0.54
N ARG A 2 39.64 -42.30 1.04
CA ARG A 2 38.20 -42.37 0.69
C ARG A 2 37.41 -41.05 0.84
N TYR A 3 37.72 -40.23 1.83
CA TYR A 3 37.01 -38.97 2.09
C TYR A 3 37.66 -37.75 1.45
N ALA A 4 38.90 -37.88 0.97
CA ALA A 4 39.64 -36.75 0.42
C ALA A 4 38.98 -36.22 -0.86
N THR A 5 38.51 -37.13 -1.71
CA THR A 5 37.78 -36.77 -2.94
C THR A 5 36.46 -36.08 -2.64
N PHE A 6 35.77 -36.49 -1.58
CA PHE A 6 34.49 -35.91 -1.17
C PHE A 6 34.66 -34.49 -0.60
N ILE A 7 35.70 -34.30 0.23
CA ILE A 7 36.05 -32.99 0.79
C ILE A 7 36.50 -32.03 -0.32
N ALA A 8 37.32 -32.50 -1.25
CA ALA A 8 37.76 -31.70 -2.39
C ALA A 8 36.58 -31.28 -3.30
N ALA A 9 35.62 -32.16 -3.53
CA ALA A 9 34.42 -31.85 -4.32
C ALA A 9 33.52 -30.80 -3.64
N LEU A 10 33.39 -30.84 -2.31
CA LEU A 10 32.64 -29.84 -1.55
C LEU A 10 33.31 -28.47 -1.57
N LEU A 11 34.65 -28.43 -1.50
CA LEU A 11 35.42 -27.19 -1.58
C LEU A 11 35.47 -26.60 -3.00
N ALA A 12 35.31 -27.46 -4.02
CA ALA A 12 35.23 -27.05 -5.43
C ALA A 12 33.82 -26.65 -5.88
N ALA A 13 32.79 -26.88 -5.05
CA ALA A 13 31.43 -26.44 -5.32
C ALA A 13 31.32 -24.92 -5.12
N GLY A 14 31.48 -24.16 -6.21
CA GLY A 14 31.24 -22.72 -6.24
C GLY A 14 29.76 -22.37 -6.07
N GLY A 15 29.46 -21.16 -5.60
CA GLY A 15 28.09 -20.67 -5.48
C GLY A 15 27.39 -20.63 -6.84
N ALA A 16 26.20 -21.22 -6.93
CA ALA A 16 25.35 -21.07 -8.11
C ALA A 16 24.97 -19.59 -8.28
N GLN A 17 25.49 -18.95 -9.32
CA GLN A 17 25.09 -17.58 -9.69
C GLN A 17 23.71 -17.66 -10.34
N ALA A 18 22.67 -17.73 -9.51
CA ALA A 18 21.31 -17.48 -9.98
C ALA A 18 21.27 -16.03 -10.48
N HIS A 19 20.92 -15.83 -11.75
CA HIS A 19 20.79 -14.50 -12.31
C HIS A 19 19.76 -13.71 -11.46
N PRO A 20 19.99 -12.43 -11.13
CA PRO A 20 19.03 -11.62 -10.36
C PRO A 20 17.61 -11.58 -10.94
N GLY A 21 17.47 -11.95 -12.22
CA GLY A 21 16.18 -12.05 -12.92
C GLY A 21 15.17 -12.98 -12.24
N HIS A 22 15.59 -14.06 -11.58
CA HIS A 22 14.67 -14.94 -10.87
C HIS A 22 14.13 -14.36 -9.55
N LEU A 23 14.83 -13.39 -8.96
CA LEU A 23 14.31 -12.64 -7.80
C LEU A 23 13.28 -11.57 -8.24
N ALA A 24 13.43 -11.04 -9.44
CA ALA A 24 12.49 -10.07 -10.01
C ALA A 24 11.11 -10.71 -10.28
N GLU A 25 11.06 -11.99 -10.64
CA GLU A 25 9.79 -12.72 -10.82
C GLU A 25 8.97 -12.80 -9.51
N VAL A 26 9.62 -12.89 -8.35
CA VAL A 26 8.95 -12.93 -7.03
C VAL A 26 8.49 -11.53 -6.59
N ALA A 27 9.23 -10.48 -6.94
CA ALA A 27 8.91 -9.12 -6.52
C ALA A 27 7.79 -8.45 -7.34
N GLY A 28 7.47 -8.96 -8.54
CA GLY A 28 6.73 -8.20 -9.56
C GLY A 28 5.22 -8.06 -9.37
N HIS A 29 4.51 -9.01 -8.73
CA HIS A 29 3.04 -9.05 -8.84
C HIS A 29 2.28 -8.60 -7.57
N GLY A 30 2.76 -8.97 -6.37
CA GLY A 30 2.08 -8.61 -5.11
C GLY A 30 2.29 -7.16 -4.68
N HIS A 31 3.46 -6.58 -4.98
CA HIS A 31 3.83 -5.24 -4.50
C HIS A 31 3.01 -4.12 -5.15
N TRP A 32 2.74 -4.22 -6.46
CA TRP A 32 1.90 -3.23 -7.16
C TRP A 32 0.44 -3.28 -6.71
N LEU A 33 -0.10 -4.47 -6.41
CA LEU A 33 -1.44 -4.59 -5.87
C LEU A 33 -1.54 -3.98 -4.46
N GLY A 34 -0.52 -4.18 -3.62
CA GLY A 34 -0.42 -3.54 -2.32
C GLY A 34 -0.36 -2.00 -2.43
N ALA A 35 0.47 -1.47 -3.34
CA ALA A 35 0.54 -0.04 -3.60
C ALA A 35 -0.79 0.52 -4.13
N ALA A 36 -1.46 -0.19 -5.03
CA ALA A 36 -2.78 0.19 -5.55
C ALA A 36 -3.86 0.20 -4.46
N ALA A 37 -3.90 -0.83 -3.61
CA ALA A 37 -4.83 -0.92 -2.50
C ALA A 37 -4.61 0.19 -1.47
N LEU A 38 -3.35 0.51 -1.14
CA LEU A 38 -3.00 1.61 -0.25
C LEU A 38 -3.43 2.96 -0.83
N GLY A 39 -3.16 3.20 -2.12
CA GLY A 39 -3.61 4.41 -2.82
C GLY A 39 -5.12 4.57 -2.80
N ALA A 40 -5.87 3.49 -3.04
CA ALA A 40 -7.33 3.50 -2.99
C ALA A 40 -7.86 3.82 -1.58
N ALA A 41 -7.28 3.25 -0.53
CA ALA A 41 -7.66 3.51 0.85
C ALA A 41 -7.46 5.00 1.23
N ILE A 42 -6.33 5.59 0.83
CA ILE A 42 -6.05 7.02 1.04
C ILE A 42 -7.09 7.89 0.32
N ALA A 43 -7.37 7.59 -0.96
CA ALA A 43 -8.33 8.36 -1.75
C ALA A 43 -9.74 8.34 -1.13
N ILE A 44 -10.21 7.17 -0.69
CA ILE A 44 -11.52 7.01 -0.03
C ILE A 44 -11.54 7.77 1.30
N GLY A 45 -10.49 7.67 2.11
CA GLY A 45 -10.39 8.37 3.39
C GLY A 45 -10.44 9.89 3.23
N LEU A 46 -9.71 10.44 2.25
CA LEU A 46 -9.74 11.87 1.94
C LEU A 46 -11.13 12.31 1.43
N TRP A 47 -11.75 11.54 0.55
CA TRP A 47 -13.07 11.87 0.02
C TRP A 47 -14.15 11.86 1.12
N ALA A 48 -14.18 10.83 1.96
CA ALA A 48 -15.11 10.75 3.08
C ALA A 48 -14.91 11.89 4.09
N GLY A 49 -13.66 12.24 4.40
CA GLY A 49 -13.35 13.36 5.30
C GLY A 49 -13.78 14.71 4.75
N LEU A 50 -13.58 14.97 3.45
CA LEU A 50 -14.02 16.20 2.79
C LEU A 50 -15.55 16.28 2.73
N LYS A 51 -16.21 15.18 2.38
CA LYS A 51 -17.68 15.09 2.32
C LYS A 51 -18.30 15.38 3.69
N GLY A 52 -17.83 14.72 4.75
CA GLY A 52 -18.37 14.89 6.10
C GLY A 52 -18.20 16.32 6.64
N ARG A 53 -17.12 17.01 6.28
CA ARG A 53 -16.95 18.44 6.61
C ARG A 53 -17.95 19.33 5.90
N LYS A 54 -18.18 19.08 4.60
CA LYS A 54 -19.16 19.83 3.82
C LYS A 54 -20.58 19.65 4.38
N ASP A 55 -20.93 18.42 4.71
CA ASP A 55 -22.25 18.09 5.26
C ASP A 55 -22.44 18.72 6.66
N ALA A 56 -21.37 18.82 7.47
CA ALA A 56 -21.41 19.51 8.76
C ALA A 56 -21.55 21.04 8.61
N GLU A 57 -20.80 21.65 7.68
CA GLU A 57 -20.94 23.09 7.37
C GLU A 57 -22.34 23.44 6.84
N GLU A 58 -22.95 22.55 6.04
CA GLU A 58 -24.30 22.74 5.50
C GLU A 58 -25.37 22.61 6.59
N ALA A 59 -25.19 21.69 7.55
CA ALA A 59 -26.08 21.57 8.71
C ALA A 59 -25.98 22.76 9.68
N GLU A 60 -24.77 23.28 9.93
CA GLU A 60 -24.60 24.49 10.76
C GLU A 60 -25.20 25.74 10.09
N ALA A 61 -25.15 25.82 8.75
CA ALA A 61 -25.78 26.90 7.99
C ALA A 61 -27.32 26.85 8.06
N GLU A 62 -27.92 25.66 7.92
CA GLU A 62 -29.38 25.48 8.06
C GLU A 62 -29.87 25.83 9.48
N GLU A 63 -29.11 25.48 10.53
CA GLU A 63 -29.47 25.83 11.92
C GLU A 63 -29.42 27.35 12.16
N THR A 64 -28.47 28.07 11.57
CA THR A 64 -28.43 29.54 11.64
C THR A 64 -29.52 30.25 10.83
N ASP A 65 -30.00 29.66 9.73
CA ASP A 65 -31.07 30.26 8.90
C ASP A 65 -32.47 30.07 9.54
N GLU A 66 -32.67 29.06 10.40
CA GLU A 66 -33.94 28.88 11.15
C GLU A 66 -34.10 29.86 12.33
N ASP A 67 -33.01 30.44 12.84
CA ASP A 67 -32.99 31.37 13.97
C ASP A 67 -33.03 32.87 13.59
N GLU A 68 -33.03 33.22 12.29
CA GLU A 68 -33.28 34.61 11.88
C GLU A 68 -34.79 34.97 12.05
N PRO A 69 -35.14 35.99 12.85
CA PRO A 69 -36.53 36.40 12.98
C PRO A 69 -37.03 36.91 11.62
N GLN A 70 -38.01 36.21 11.06
CA GLN A 70 -38.71 36.63 9.84
C GLN A 70 -39.40 37.97 10.10
N GLU A 71 -38.75 39.06 9.69
CA GLU A 71 -39.29 40.42 9.73
C GLU A 71 -40.60 40.47 8.91
N ALA A 72 -41.72 40.73 9.60
CA ALA A 72 -43.09 40.76 9.07
C ALA A 72 -43.54 42.17 8.65
#